data_AF-A0A0B5BBZ9-F1
#
_entry.id   AF-A0A0B5BBZ9-F1
#
_cell.length_a   1.000
_cell.length_b   1.000
_cell.length_c   1.000
_cell.angle_alpha   90.00
_cell.angle_beta   90.00
_cell.angle_gamma   90.00
#
_symmetry.space_group_name_H-M   'P 1'
#
loop_
_entity.id
_entity.type
_entity.pdbx_description
1 polymer ?
#
loop_
_entity_poly.entity_id
_entity_poly.type
_entity_poly.pdbx_seq_one_letter_code
_entity_poly.pdbx_strand_id
1 'polypeptide(L)'
;MARGRSVLVALLSGSLLLSGHPLPGAELVPHHGEAVNPRGSMEECLTCHDGRIARAVDYCTSNCSIWSSHPVRRPYPPRGKERAYRPASDLPALGIELVSGTVDCISCHRLDNPDKGHLVPDTERVGLCLACHVNLQ
;
A
#
# COMPACT_ATOMS: atom_id res chain seq x y z
N MET A 1 -34.88 -37.91 -61.08
CA MET A 1 -33.48 -37.68 -61.48
C MET A 1 -32.74 -37.00 -60.34
N ALA A 2 -31.48 -37.41 -60.14
CA ALA A 2 -30.64 -37.27 -58.95
C ALA A 2 -30.41 -35.84 -58.43
N ARG A 3 -30.19 -35.72 -57.10
CA ARG A 3 -28.90 -35.35 -56.45
C ARG A 3 -29.16 -34.74 -55.07
N GLY A 4 -28.71 -35.43 -54.02
CA GLY A 4 -28.47 -34.84 -52.70
C GLY A 4 -27.10 -35.26 -52.23
N ARG A 5 -26.06 -34.46 -52.51
CA ARG A 5 -24.71 -34.67 -51.97
C ARG A 5 -24.59 -33.92 -50.66
N SER A 6 -24.25 -34.66 -49.62
CA SER A 6 -23.90 -34.19 -48.28
C SER A 6 -22.82 -33.11 -48.33
N VAL A 7 -22.98 -32.07 -47.50
CA VAL A 7 -21.90 -31.21 -47.05
C VAL A 7 -22.02 -31.12 -45.54
N LEU A 8 -21.20 -31.90 -44.83
CA LEU A 8 -21.04 -31.79 -43.38
C LEU A 8 -20.08 -30.63 -43.12
N VAL A 9 -20.59 -29.54 -42.56
CA VAL A 9 -19.77 -28.40 -42.13
C VAL A 9 -19.13 -28.75 -40.80
N ALA A 10 -17.80 -28.96 -40.80
CA ALA A 10 -17.03 -29.13 -39.58
C ALA A 10 -16.85 -27.76 -38.89
N LEU A 11 -17.55 -27.53 -37.79
CA LEU A 11 -17.37 -26.38 -36.92
C LEU A 11 -16.06 -26.57 -36.12
N LEU A 12 -15.03 -25.84 -36.50
CA LEU A 12 -13.79 -25.72 -35.72
C LEU A 12 -14.07 -24.84 -34.51
N SER A 13 -14.32 -25.47 -33.37
CA SER A 13 -14.37 -24.80 -32.06
C SER A 13 -12.97 -24.32 -31.67
N GLY A 14 -12.64 -23.08 -32.03
CA GLY A 14 -11.46 -22.40 -31.53
C GLY A 14 -11.66 -22.00 -30.07
N SER A 15 -11.19 -22.84 -29.14
CA SER A 15 -11.09 -22.48 -27.73
C SER A 15 -9.95 -21.49 -27.53
N LEU A 16 -10.26 -20.19 -27.57
CA LEU A 16 -9.38 -19.15 -27.05
C LEU A 16 -9.31 -19.31 -25.52
N LEU A 17 -8.29 -20.01 -25.04
CA LEU A 17 -7.93 -19.99 -23.63
C LEU A 17 -7.32 -18.61 -23.34
N LEU A 18 -8.17 -17.67 -22.92
CA LEU A 18 -7.73 -16.46 -22.25
C LEU A 18 -7.10 -16.89 -20.93
N SER A 19 -5.78 -17.02 -20.92
CA SER A 19 -5.00 -17.15 -19.69
C SER A 19 -5.14 -15.87 -18.89
N GLY A 20 -6.16 -15.82 -18.03
CA GLY A 20 -6.35 -14.79 -17.01
C GLY A 20 -5.21 -14.90 -15.99
N HIS A 21 -4.07 -14.30 -16.32
CA HIS A 21 -3.06 -14.04 -15.31
C HIS A 21 -3.63 -12.95 -14.42
N PRO A 22 -3.84 -13.20 -13.11
CA PRO A 22 -4.21 -12.13 -12.20
C PRO A 22 -3.14 -11.05 -12.33
N LEU A 23 -3.58 -9.85 -12.70
CA LEU A 23 -2.74 -8.68 -12.60
C LEU A 23 -2.23 -8.63 -11.15
N PRO A 24 -0.96 -8.26 -10.90
CA PRO A 24 -0.47 -8.00 -9.56
C PRO A 24 -1.12 -6.71 -9.02
N GLY A 25 -2.44 -6.73 -8.84
CA GLY A 25 -3.15 -5.90 -7.90
C GLY A 25 -2.93 -6.52 -6.54
N ALA A 26 -2.50 -5.72 -5.57
CA ALA A 26 -2.23 -6.17 -4.22
C ALA A 26 -3.40 -7.03 -3.71
N GLU A 27 -3.10 -8.24 -3.29
CA GLU A 27 -4.07 -9.10 -2.62
C GLU A 27 -4.73 -8.30 -1.50
N LEU A 28 -6.06 -8.20 -1.54
CA LEU A 28 -6.79 -7.43 -0.54
C LEU A 28 -6.59 -8.08 0.83
N VAL A 29 -6.39 -7.25 1.84
CA VAL A 29 -6.21 -7.72 3.22
C VAL A 29 -7.44 -7.41 4.05
N PRO A 30 -7.84 -8.32 4.96
CA PRO A 30 -8.90 -8.04 5.91
C PRO A 30 -8.43 -6.99 6.93
N HIS A 31 -9.18 -5.91 7.07
CA HIS A 31 -8.92 -4.83 8.02
C HIS A 31 -10.24 -4.38 8.64
N HIS A 32 -10.45 -4.73 9.91
CA HIS A 32 -11.68 -4.41 10.65
C HIS A 32 -13.00 -4.88 9.99
N GLY A 33 -12.97 -6.02 9.31
CA GLY A 33 -14.14 -6.60 8.64
C GLY A 33 -14.32 -6.19 7.19
N GLU A 34 -13.49 -5.27 6.70
CA GLU A 34 -13.45 -4.84 5.30
C GLU A 34 -12.24 -5.42 4.58
N ALA A 35 -12.36 -5.66 3.26
CA ALA A 35 -11.23 -6.04 2.41
C ALA A 35 -10.64 -4.77 1.78
N VAL A 36 -9.40 -4.43 2.11
CA VAL A 36 -8.76 -3.17 1.71
C VAL A 36 -7.46 -3.40 0.97
N ASN A 37 -7.05 -2.41 0.16
CA ASN A 37 -5.75 -2.40 -0.49
C ASN A 37 -4.65 -2.15 0.56
N PRO A 38 -3.73 -3.11 0.84
CA PRO A 38 -2.67 -2.93 1.84
C PRO A 38 -1.63 -1.87 1.44
N ARG A 39 -1.66 -1.42 0.18
CA ARG A 39 -0.79 -0.38 -0.38
C ARG A 39 -1.57 0.86 -0.81
N GLY A 40 -2.74 1.09 -0.19
CA GLY A 40 -3.61 2.21 -0.52
C GLY A 40 -2.96 3.56 -0.25
N SER A 41 -3.41 4.58 -0.99
CA SER A 41 -3.02 5.96 -0.74
C SER A 41 -3.64 6.53 0.53
N MET A 42 -3.14 7.70 0.98
CA MET A 42 -3.77 8.47 2.05
C MET A 42 -5.28 8.67 1.82
N GLU A 43 -5.68 9.00 0.59
CA GLU A 43 -7.08 9.23 0.23
C GLU A 43 -7.93 7.95 0.40
N GLU A 44 -7.39 6.78 0.05
CA GLU A 44 -8.05 5.49 0.29
C GLU A 44 -8.25 5.24 1.80
N CYS A 45 -7.23 5.47 2.62
CA CYS A 45 -7.34 5.31 4.08
C CYS A 45 -8.41 6.25 4.68
N LEU A 46 -8.46 7.49 4.21
CA LEU A 46 -9.38 8.52 4.70
C LEU A 46 -10.84 8.29 4.29
N THR A 47 -11.13 7.37 3.36
CA THR A 47 -12.52 6.98 3.06
C THR A 47 -13.24 6.40 4.27
N CYS A 48 -12.51 5.74 5.18
CA CYS A 48 -13.04 5.20 6.41
C CYS A 48 -12.55 5.95 7.66
N HIS A 49 -11.31 6.44 7.67
CA HIS A 49 -10.70 7.15 8.81
C HIS A 49 -11.07 8.64 8.90
N ASP A 50 -12.29 9.00 8.52
CA ASP A 50 -12.85 10.35 8.55
C ASP A 50 -13.63 10.68 9.83
N GLY A 51 -13.85 9.68 10.70
CA GLY A 51 -14.65 9.80 11.91
C GLY A 51 -16.11 9.37 11.76
N ARG A 52 -16.54 8.96 10.56
CA ARG A 52 -17.90 8.47 10.30
C ARG A 52 -17.97 6.95 10.33
N ILE A 53 -17.03 6.28 9.67
CA ILE A 53 -16.98 4.81 9.57
C ILE A 53 -16.01 4.25 10.60
N ALA A 54 -14.77 4.73 10.57
CA ALA A 54 -13.73 4.43 11.53
C ALA A 54 -13.32 5.69 12.29
N ARG A 55 -12.51 5.51 13.33
CA ARG A 55 -11.97 6.62 14.11
C ARG A 55 -11.23 7.59 13.19
N ALA A 56 -11.56 8.88 13.32
CA ALA A 56 -10.83 9.95 12.66
C ALA A 56 -9.36 9.92 13.05
N VAL A 57 -8.49 10.04 12.05
CA VAL A 57 -7.05 10.21 12.25
C VAL A 57 -6.68 11.65 12.02
N ASP A 58 -5.85 12.20 12.91
CA ASP A 58 -5.28 13.53 12.70
C ASP A 58 -4.02 13.40 11.84
N TYR A 59 -4.02 14.08 10.69
CA TYR A 59 -2.96 14.02 9.69
C TYR A 59 -2.65 15.41 9.17
N CYS A 60 -1.47 15.55 8.58
CA CYS A 60 -1.02 16.82 8.06
C CYS A 60 -0.08 16.66 6.86
N THR A 61 -0.32 17.48 5.85
CA THR A 61 0.46 17.53 4.60
C THR A 61 1.39 18.74 4.52
N SER A 62 1.31 19.72 5.42
CA SER A 62 2.21 20.89 5.46
C SER A 62 2.33 21.52 6.86
N ASN A 63 3.52 21.98 7.23
CA ASN A 63 3.80 22.77 8.45
C ASN A 63 3.20 22.23 9.78
N CYS A 64 3.40 20.95 10.07
CA CYS A 64 3.01 20.35 11.35
C CYS A 64 4.19 19.84 12.15
N SER A 65 3.97 19.84 13.46
CA SER A 65 4.77 19.08 14.41
C SER A 65 4.48 17.59 14.26
N ILE A 66 5.53 16.78 14.36
CA ILE A 66 5.40 15.31 14.46
C ILE A 66 4.64 14.87 15.73
N TRP A 67 4.47 15.78 16.69
CA TRP A 67 3.90 15.50 18.01
C TRP A 67 2.39 15.74 18.09
N SER A 68 1.79 16.43 17.11
CA SER A 68 0.35 16.76 17.14
C SER A 68 -0.44 16.00 16.08
N SER A 69 0.01 16.05 14.82
CA SER A 69 -0.72 15.50 13.66
C SER A 69 0.24 14.65 12.84
N HIS A 70 -0.23 13.50 12.31
CA HIS A 70 0.65 12.59 11.58
C HIS A 70 1.14 13.22 10.27
N PRO A 71 2.45 13.44 10.09
CA PRO A 71 2.97 13.98 8.84
C PRO A 71 2.91 12.90 7.76
N VAL A 72 2.19 13.17 6.69
CA VAL A 72 2.07 12.29 5.52
C VAL A 72 2.44 13.04 4.24
N ARG A 73 2.69 12.30 3.17
CA ARG A 73 3.17 12.80 1.88
C ARG A 73 4.45 13.63 2.01
N ARG A 74 5.34 13.22 2.92
CA ARG A 74 6.64 13.88 3.14
C ARG A 74 7.70 13.29 2.22
N PRO A 75 8.43 14.09 1.42
CA PRO A 75 9.55 13.58 0.64
C PRO A 75 10.55 12.85 1.54
N TYR A 76 11.00 11.68 1.09
CA TYR A 76 11.99 10.89 1.80
C TYR A 76 13.26 10.65 0.96
N PRO A 77 14.45 10.93 1.51
CA PRO A 77 14.67 11.76 2.68
C PRO A 77 14.27 13.22 2.40
N PRO A 78 14.06 14.05 3.44
CA PRO A 78 13.88 15.48 3.25
C PRO A 78 15.11 16.11 2.61
N ARG A 79 14.90 16.98 1.62
CA ARG A 79 15.97 17.65 0.88
C ARG A 79 16.93 18.38 1.83
N GLY A 80 18.22 18.13 1.68
CA GLY A 80 19.28 18.72 2.50
C GLY A 80 19.48 18.05 3.86
N LYS A 81 18.71 16.99 4.17
CA LYS A 81 18.87 16.18 5.39
C LYS A 81 19.29 14.74 5.11
N GLU A 82 19.67 14.40 3.89
CA GLU A 82 19.94 13.03 3.42
C GLU A 82 20.86 12.25 4.38
N ARG A 83 21.89 12.91 4.95
CA ARG A 83 22.84 12.30 5.88
C ARG A 83 22.26 11.89 7.24
N ALA A 84 21.10 12.41 7.61
CA ALA A 84 20.40 12.10 8.87
C ALA A 84 19.37 10.97 8.72
N TYR A 85 19.22 10.41 7.52
CA TYR A 85 18.23 9.39 7.20
C TYR A 85 18.90 8.18 6.57
N ARG A 86 18.30 7.00 6.76
CA ARG A 86 18.70 5.80 6.04
C ARG A 86 18.42 5.97 4.54
N PRO A 87 19.26 5.42 3.66
CA PRO A 87 18.97 5.35 2.24
C PRO A 87 17.60 4.70 1.97
N ALA A 88 16.85 5.21 1.00
CA ALA A 88 15.54 4.66 0.63
C ALA A 88 15.63 3.18 0.20
N SER A 89 16.76 2.75 -0.34
CA SER A 89 17.05 1.36 -0.70
C SER A 89 17.03 0.39 0.48
N ASP A 90 17.24 0.90 1.69
CA ASP A 90 17.41 0.07 2.88
C ASP A 90 16.07 -0.13 3.62
N LEU A 91 15.09 0.73 3.34
CA LEU A 91 13.78 0.73 3.99
C LEU A 91 12.95 -0.55 3.75
N PRO A 92 12.93 -1.16 2.55
CA PRO A 92 12.17 -2.39 2.32
C PRO A 92 12.59 -3.55 3.23
N ALA A 93 13.88 -3.63 3.60
CA ALA A 93 14.38 -4.65 4.53
C ALA A 93 13.83 -4.47 5.96
N LEU A 94 13.35 -3.27 6.29
CA LEU A 94 12.68 -2.93 7.54
C LEU A 94 11.15 -3.02 7.43
N GLY A 95 10.63 -3.43 6.26
CA GLY A 95 9.20 -3.48 5.96
C GLY A 95 8.58 -2.12 5.60
N ILE A 96 9.38 -1.06 5.48
CA ILE A 96 8.92 0.30 5.22
C ILE A 96 8.81 0.51 3.70
N GLU A 97 7.63 0.92 3.26
CA GLU A 97 7.34 1.26 1.85
C GLU A 97 7.13 2.77 1.70
N LEU A 98 7.74 3.36 0.66
CA LEU A 98 7.51 4.76 0.30
C LEU A 98 6.50 4.84 -0.84
N VAL A 99 5.44 5.63 -0.66
CA VAL A 99 4.46 5.89 -1.72
C VAL A 99 4.98 7.02 -2.59
N SER A 100 5.36 6.70 -3.83
CA SER A 100 5.90 7.68 -4.78
C SER A 100 7.09 8.50 -4.22
N GLY A 101 7.96 7.85 -3.45
CA GLY A 101 9.12 8.50 -2.82
C GLY A 101 8.79 9.36 -1.60
N THR A 102 7.57 9.24 -1.06
CA THR A 102 7.14 9.96 0.13
C THR A 102 6.77 9.01 1.27
N VAL A 103 6.95 9.48 2.51
CA VAL A 103 6.40 8.85 3.71
C VAL A 103 4.89 9.08 3.71
N ASP A 104 4.13 8.00 3.77
CA ASP A 104 2.66 8.00 3.83
C ASP A 104 2.16 7.02 4.92
N CYS A 105 0.84 6.84 5.06
CA CYS A 105 0.22 5.97 6.05
C CYS A 105 0.88 4.59 6.10
N ILE A 106 1.06 3.97 4.94
CA ILE A 106 1.62 2.62 4.82
C ILE A 106 3.13 2.52 5.08
N SER A 107 3.84 3.66 5.14
CA SER A 107 5.25 3.68 5.52
C SER A 107 5.44 3.33 6.99
N CYS A 108 4.43 3.62 7.82
CA CYS A 108 4.42 3.29 9.24
C CYS A 108 3.44 2.16 9.57
N HIS A 109 2.40 1.95 8.75
CA HIS A 109 1.33 1.00 9.00
C HIS A 109 1.30 -0.14 7.96
N ARG A 110 1.50 -1.38 8.38
CA ARG A 110 1.35 -2.57 7.53
C ARG A 110 0.16 -3.38 8.02
N LEU A 111 -0.89 -3.42 7.21
CA LEU A 111 -2.20 -3.96 7.60
C LEU A 111 -2.20 -5.48 7.83
N ASP A 112 -1.17 -6.19 7.38
CA ASP A 112 -0.96 -7.62 7.71
C ASP A 112 -0.38 -7.84 9.12
N ASN A 113 0.12 -6.79 9.79
CA ASN A 113 0.59 -6.86 11.16
C ASN A 113 -0.63 -6.84 12.08
N PRO A 114 -0.96 -7.92 12.81
CA PRO A 114 -2.16 -7.98 13.65
C PRO A 114 -2.06 -7.11 14.91
N ASP A 115 -0.88 -6.59 15.24
CA ASP A 115 -0.68 -5.79 16.44
C ASP A 115 -1.38 -4.45 16.38
N LYS A 116 -1.67 -3.91 17.58
CA LYS A 116 -2.41 -2.67 17.72
C LYS A 116 -1.71 -1.53 17.00
N GLY A 117 -2.39 -0.99 15.99
CA GLY A 117 -1.87 0.11 15.20
C GLY A 117 -0.94 -0.31 14.07
N HIS A 118 -0.81 -1.60 13.76
CA HIS A 118 -0.22 -2.09 12.52
C HIS A 118 1.22 -1.59 12.25
N LEU A 119 2.03 -1.33 13.28
CA LEU A 119 3.29 -0.59 13.11
C LEU A 119 4.38 -1.37 12.34
N VAL A 120 5.23 -0.62 11.63
CA VAL A 120 6.41 -1.11 10.92
C VAL A 120 7.66 -0.34 11.35
N PRO A 121 8.78 -0.98 11.73
CA PRO A 121 8.87 -2.40 12.05
C PRO A 121 8.02 -2.71 13.29
N ASP A 122 7.81 -4.00 13.56
CA ASP A 122 7.14 -4.48 14.77
C ASP A 122 7.98 -4.16 16.02
N THR A 123 7.93 -2.90 16.40
CA THR A 123 8.76 -2.25 17.41
C THR A 123 7.92 -1.19 18.10
N GLU A 124 8.30 -0.84 19.33
CA GLU A 124 7.69 0.30 20.02
C GLU A 124 7.93 1.62 19.27
N ARG A 125 7.15 2.66 19.59
CA ARG A 125 7.15 3.97 18.89
C ARG A 125 8.54 4.60 18.68
N VAL A 126 9.49 4.39 19.59
CA VAL A 126 10.86 4.93 19.45
C VAL A 126 11.67 4.14 18.41
N GLY A 127 11.39 2.84 18.26
CA GLY A 127 11.97 1.99 17.21
C GLY A 127 11.54 2.41 15.81
N LEU A 128 10.28 2.86 15.65
CA LEU A 128 9.75 3.38 14.38
C LEU A 128 10.56 4.58 13.87
N CYS A 129 10.86 5.56 14.71
CA CYS A 129 11.65 6.73 14.31
C CYS A 129 13.05 6.33 13.84
N LEU A 130 13.69 5.40 14.56
CA LEU A 130 15.05 4.91 14.28
C LEU A 130 15.15 3.97 13.07
N ALA A 131 14.00 3.53 12.55
CA ALA A 131 13.94 2.79 11.30
C ALA A 131 14.31 3.70 10.11
N CYS A 132 13.96 4.99 10.19
CA CYS A 132 14.25 5.97 9.15
C CYS A 132 15.44 6.88 9.51
N HIS A 133 15.55 7.28 10.77
CA HIS A 133 16.58 8.21 11.21
C HIS A 133 17.83 7.47 11.69
N VAL A 134 19.00 7.88 11.18
CA VAL A 134 20.27 7.33 11.69
C VAL A 134 20.56 7.86 13.10
N ASN A 135 20.13 9.08 13.39
CA ASN A 135 20.24 9.75 14.69
C ASN A 135 18.94 10.53 14.96
N LEU A 136 18.41 10.50 16.19
CA LEU A 136 17.34 11.42 16.62
C LEU A 136 17.97 12.78 16.91
N GLN A 137 17.75 13.76 16.03
CA GLN A 137 18.16 15.16 16.23
C GLN A 137 16.94 16.00 16.57
#